data_AF-A0AAE7E555-F1
#
_entry.id   AF-A0AAE7E555-F1
#
_cell.length_a   1.000
_cell.length_b   1.000
_cell.length_c   1.000
_cell.angle_alpha   90.00
_cell.angle_beta   90.00
_cell.angle_gamma   90.00
#
_symmetry.space_group_name_H-M   'P 1'
#
loop_
_entity.id
_entity.type
_entity.pdbx_description
1 polymer ?
#
loop_
_entity_poly.entity_id
_entity_poly.type
_entity_poly.pdbx_seq_one_letter_code
_entity_poly.pdbx_strand_id
1 'polypeptide(L)'
;MENKIDFFEKNLKKIVKKDLKLKDENIEINVKVTGAETIPFFIDLENQLLVIDGYSQNLRTYWDTTNVEILAQKIKNEFEIEDIHEYQFYFFKFKKNEIEKRNSNSTKIFTYKFNLE
;
A
#
# COMPACT_ATOMS: atom_id res chain seq x y z
N MET A 1 -6.06 12.44 -18.53
CA MET A 1 -5.62 11.26 -17.77
C MET A 1 -5.07 11.82 -16.47
N GLU A 2 -5.79 11.71 -15.36
CA GLU A 2 -5.21 12.12 -14.07
C GLU A 2 -3.92 11.33 -13.87
N ASN A 3 -2.86 12.02 -13.46
CA ASN A 3 -1.64 11.34 -13.06
C ASN A 3 -2.00 10.44 -11.88
N LYS A 4 -1.73 9.14 -12.03
CA LYS A 4 -2.03 8.11 -11.04
C LYS A 4 -1.53 8.54 -9.66
N ILE A 5 -0.31 9.07 -9.59
CA ILE A 5 0.31 9.58 -8.35
C ILE A 5 -0.53 10.72 -7.75
N ASP A 6 -0.93 11.71 -8.55
CA ASP A 6 -1.75 12.84 -8.08
C ASP A 6 -3.06 12.37 -7.43
N PHE A 7 -3.70 11.33 -8.00
CA PHE A 7 -4.90 10.71 -7.41
C PHE A 7 -4.61 10.12 -6.02
N PHE A 8 -3.56 9.31 -5.89
CA PHE A 8 -3.18 8.71 -4.61
C PHE A 8 -2.80 9.79 -3.58
N GLU A 9 -2.00 10.77 -3.99
CA GLU A 9 -1.59 11.87 -3.11
C GLU A 9 -2.78 12.72 -2.66
N LYS A 10 -3.67 13.15 -3.57
CA LYS A 10 -4.86 13.94 -3.22
C LYS A 10 -5.71 13.24 -2.16
N ASN A 11 -5.91 11.92 -2.30
CA ASN A 11 -6.73 11.15 -1.37
C ASN A 11 -6.00 10.85 -0.05
N LEU A 12 -4.71 10.52 -0.09
CA LEU A 12 -3.92 10.27 1.13
C LEU A 12 -3.65 11.54 1.93
N LYS A 13 -3.45 12.70 1.30
CA LYS A 13 -3.24 13.97 2.00
C LYS A 13 -4.41 14.31 2.94
N LYS A 14 -5.65 13.90 2.60
CA LYS A 14 -6.83 14.05 3.47
C LYS A 14 -6.72 13.24 4.78
N ILE A 15 -5.95 12.14 4.77
CA ILE A 15 -5.77 11.23 5.91
C ILE A 15 -4.48 11.55 6.67
N VAL A 16 -3.34 11.61 5.95
CA VAL A 16 -2.00 11.76 6.51
C VAL A 16 -1.73 13.21 6.94
N LYS A 17 -2.34 14.20 6.27
CA LYS A 17 -2.17 15.64 6.52
C LYS A 17 -0.71 16.10 6.45
N LYS A 18 0.08 15.49 5.57
CA LYS A 18 1.46 15.84 5.27
C LYS A 18 1.63 15.94 3.75
N ASP A 19 2.67 16.65 3.31
CA ASP A 19 3.10 16.53 1.92
C ASP A 19 3.72 15.16 1.69
N LEU A 20 3.32 14.55 0.58
CA LEU A 20 3.72 13.21 0.20
C LEU A 20 4.68 13.31 -0.98
N LYS A 21 5.61 12.36 -1.05
CA LYS A 21 6.57 12.17 -2.14
C LYS A 21 6.50 10.72 -2.59
N LEU A 22 5.36 10.34 -3.15
CA LEU A 22 5.12 8.96 -3.58
C LEU A 22 6.00 8.62 -4.79
N LYS A 23 6.75 7.52 -4.69
CA LYS A 23 7.46 6.90 -5.82
C LYS A 23 6.74 5.62 -6.23
N ASP A 24 6.41 5.47 -7.51
CA ASP A 24 5.75 4.27 -8.07
C ASP A 24 6.78 3.16 -8.25
N GLU A 25 6.49 2.00 -7.69
CA GLU A 25 7.37 0.83 -7.63
C GLU A 25 6.55 -0.45 -7.81
N ASN A 26 7.25 -1.55 -8.09
CA ASN A 26 6.63 -2.87 -8.20
C ASN A 26 7.49 -3.91 -7.49
N ILE A 27 6.86 -4.90 -6.87
CA ILE A 27 7.58 -6.00 -6.24
C ILE A 27 6.89 -7.34 -6.47
N GLU A 28 7.65 -8.36 -6.81
CA GLU A 28 7.13 -9.72 -6.93
C GLU A 28 7.09 -10.40 -5.57
N ILE A 29 5.90 -10.86 -5.17
CA ILE A 29 5.72 -11.71 -3.99
C ILE A 29 5.19 -13.07 -4.41
N ASN A 30 5.57 -14.11 -3.67
CA ASN A 30 5.00 -15.44 -3.85
C ASN A 30 4.11 -15.76 -2.65
N VAL A 31 2.81 -15.86 -2.91
CA VAL A 31 1.78 -16.09 -1.90
C VAL A 31 1.13 -17.45 -2.12
N LYS A 32 0.90 -18.18 -1.03
CA LYS A 32 0.57 -19.61 -1.06
C LYS A 32 -0.65 -19.96 -1.94
N VAL A 33 -1.65 -19.08 -1.99
CA VAL A 33 -2.92 -19.34 -2.70
C VAL A 33 -2.87 -18.87 -4.16
N THR A 34 -2.27 -17.72 -4.43
CA THR A 34 -2.31 -17.08 -5.76
C THR A 34 -1.01 -17.23 -6.55
N GLY A 35 0.03 -17.81 -5.94
CA GLY A 35 1.36 -17.99 -6.54
C GLY A 35 2.15 -16.69 -6.61
N ALA A 36 3.04 -16.60 -7.58
CA ALA A 36 3.78 -15.37 -7.87
C ALA A 36 2.83 -14.28 -8.40
N GLU A 37 2.92 -13.09 -7.81
CA GLU A 37 2.18 -11.92 -8.24
C GLU A 37 3.04 -10.66 -8.08
N THR A 38 3.05 -9.82 -9.11
CA THR A 38 3.66 -8.49 -9.06
C THR A 38 2.68 -7.53 -8.39
N ILE A 39 3.14 -6.90 -7.30
CA ILE A 39 2.39 -5.95 -6.50
C ILE A 39 2.87 -4.54 -6.85
N PRO A 40 2.03 -3.73 -7.49
CA PRO A 40 2.28 -2.31 -7.69
C PRO A 40 2.02 -1.56 -6.39
N PHE A 41 2.95 -0.69 -6.03
CA PHE A 41 2.84 0.10 -4.82
C PHE A 41 3.54 1.45 -4.96
N PHE A 42 3.22 2.35 -4.05
CA PHE A 42 3.95 3.59 -3.88
C PHE A 42 4.66 3.62 -2.55
N ILE A 43 5.86 4.19 -2.53
CA ILE A 43 6.64 4.36 -1.30
C ILE A 43 6.99 5.83 -1.08
N ASP A 44 6.86 6.26 0.17
CA ASP A 44 7.38 7.52 0.67
C ASP A 44 8.25 7.23 1.90
N LEU A 45 9.56 7.23 1.68
CA LEU A 45 10.55 6.94 2.72
C LEU A 45 10.61 8.05 3.78
N GLU A 46 10.35 9.31 3.41
CA GLU A 46 10.41 10.45 4.34
C GLU A 46 9.25 10.39 5.35
N ASN A 47 8.08 9.94 4.88
CA ASN A 47 6.89 9.79 5.71
C ASN A 47 6.67 8.36 6.26
N GLN A 48 7.61 7.43 6.01
CA GLN A 48 7.52 6.01 6.36
C GLN A 48 6.16 5.41 5.93
N LEU A 49 5.83 5.53 4.65
CA LEU A 49 4.51 5.19 4.13
C LEU A 49 4.60 4.29 2.90
N LEU A 50 3.73 3.29 2.86
CA LEU A 50 3.55 2.39 1.72
C LEU A 50 2.09 2.39 1.27
N VAL A 51 1.85 2.49 -0.03
CA VAL A 51 0.51 2.51 -0.63
C VAL A 51 0.40 1.38 -1.62
N ILE A 52 -0.49 0.42 -1.38
CA ILE A 52 -0.75 -0.66 -2.31
C ILE A 52 -1.85 -0.23 -3.27
N ASP A 53 -1.54 -0.27 -4.56
CA ASP A 53 -2.47 0.06 -5.64
C ASP A 53 -3.41 -1.12 -5.92
N GLY A 54 -4.37 -1.35 -5.03
CA GLY A 54 -5.51 -2.25 -5.29
C GLY A 54 -6.69 -1.54 -5.96
N TYR A 55 -6.53 -0.27 -6.35
CA TYR A 55 -7.58 0.52 -6.99
C TYR A 55 -7.52 0.41 -8.51
N SER A 56 -6.32 0.55 -9.07
CA SER A 56 -6.09 0.53 -10.52
C SER A 56 -5.78 -0.88 -11.01
N GLN A 57 -5.51 -1.82 -10.10
CA GLN A 57 -4.97 -3.15 -10.41
C GLN A 57 -5.84 -4.22 -9.76
N ASN A 58 -6.11 -5.29 -10.51
CA ASN A 58 -6.93 -6.39 -10.06
C ASN A 58 -6.06 -7.45 -9.35
N LEU A 59 -5.54 -7.08 -8.18
CA LEU A 59 -4.66 -7.94 -7.38
C LEU A 59 -5.42 -9.16 -6.89
N ARG A 60 -4.88 -10.36 -7.12
CA ARG A 60 -5.46 -11.62 -6.67
C ARG A 60 -5.14 -11.88 -5.20
N THR A 61 -4.00 -11.36 -4.73
CA THR A 61 -3.56 -11.50 -3.34
C THR A 61 -4.61 -10.96 -2.37
N TYR A 62 -5.04 -11.84 -1.46
CA TYR A 62 -5.83 -11.44 -0.32
C TYR A 62 -4.93 -10.89 0.77
N TRP A 63 -5.14 -9.65 1.18
CA TRP A 63 -4.26 -8.98 2.14
C TRP A 63 -4.62 -9.32 3.60
N ASP A 64 -4.38 -10.56 4.02
CA ASP A 64 -4.31 -10.92 5.45
C ASP A 64 -2.98 -10.50 6.09
N THR A 65 -2.82 -10.69 7.39
CA THR A 65 -1.58 -10.34 8.10
C THR A 65 -0.37 -11.07 7.52
N THR A 66 -0.49 -12.35 7.18
CA THR A 66 0.63 -13.14 6.64
C THR A 66 1.12 -12.62 5.29
N ASN A 67 0.23 -12.33 4.35
CA ASN A 67 0.62 -11.82 3.03
C ASN A 67 1.17 -10.40 3.12
N VAL A 68 0.71 -9.60 4.09
CA VAL A 68 1.28 -8.27 4.36
C VAL A 68 2.68 -8.37 4.97
N GLU A 69 2.92 -9.32 5.88
CA GLU A 69 4.25 -9.59 6.42
C GLU A 69 5.22 -10.04 5.33
N ILE A 70 4.79 -10.93 4.42
CA ILE A 70 5.58 -11.34 3.25
C ILE A 70 5.95 -10.13 2.40
N LEU A 71 4.97 -9.28 2.08
CA LEU A 71 5.20 -8.05 1.32
C LEU A 71 6.18 -7.11 2.04
N ALA A 72 5.98 -6.87 3.33
CA ALA A 72 6.84 -6.00 4.13
C ALA A 72 8.29 -6.52 4.16
N GLN A 73 8.50 -7.82 4.36
CA GLN A 73 9.85 -8.40 4.34
C GLN A 73 10.52 -8.28 2.98
N LYS A 74 9.75 -8.46 1.90
CA LYS A 74 10.25 -8.29 0.53
C LYS A 74 10.68 -6.84 0.27
N ILE A 75 9.84 -5.87 0.62
CA ILE A 75 10.15 -4.43 0.47
C ILE A 75 11.36 -4.06 1.34
N LYS A 76 11.41 -4.52 2.59
CA LYS A 76 12.56 -4.31 3.47
C LYS A 76 13.87 -4.72 2.81
N ASN A 77 13.90 -5.91 2.21
CA ASN A 77 15.13 -6.43 1.61
C ASN A 77 15.49 -5.71 0.32
N GLU A 78 14.50 -5.40 -0.53
CA GLU A 78 14.72 -4.76 -1.83
C GLU A 78 15.13 -3.29 -1.70
N PHE A 79 14.58 -2.58 -0.72
CA PHE A 79 14.81 -1.14 -0.50
C PHE A 79 15.71 -0.84 0.71
N GLU A 80 16.31 -1.87 1.31
CA GLU A 80 17.21 -1.76 2.48
C GLU A 80 16.60 -0.99 3.67
N ILE A 81 15.31 -1.21 3.96
CA ILE A 81 14.55 -0.51 5.02
C ILE A 81 14.57 -1.32 6.32
N GLU A 82 15.44 -0.96 7.27
CA GLU A 82 15.60 -1.70 8.53
C GLU A 82 14.32 -1.71 9.40
N ASP A 83 13.59 -0.59 9.41
CA ASP A 83 12.48 -0.23 10.29
C ASP A 83 11.10 -0.38 9.63
N ILE A 84 10.95 -1.29 8.65
CA ILE A 84 9.70 -1.51 7.90
C ILE A 84 8.43 -1.76 8.75
N HIS A 85 8.61 -2.15 10.01
CA HIS A 85 7.53 -2.37 10.97
C HIS A 85 6.92 -1.06 11.50
N GLU A 86 7.64 0.05 11.38
CA GLU A 86 7.16 1.40 11.70
C GLU A 86 6.34 2.00 10.55
N TYR A 87 6.51 1.48 9.33
CA TYR A 87 5.82 1.98 8.14
C TYR A 87 4.32 1.76 8.22
N GLN A 88 3.57 2.75 7.76
CA GLN A 88 2.12 2.67 7.63
C GLN A 88 1.75 2.19 6.23
N PHE A 89 1.01 1.08 6.16
CA PHE A 89 0.55 0.49 4.91
C PHE A 89 -0.88 0.93 4.64
N TYR A 90 -1.10 1.50 3.45
CA TYR A 90 -2.39 1.94 2.94
C TYR A 90 -2.80 1.08 1.75
N PHE A 91 -3.95 0.42 1.81
CA PHE A 91 -4.46 -0.44 0.75
C PHE A 91 -5.68 0.24 0.14
N PHE A 92 -5.54 0.76 -1.09
CA PHE A 92 -6.66 1.33 -1.80
C PHE A 92 -7.49 0.23 -2.44
N LYS A 93 -8.80 0.23 -2.20
CA LYS A 93 -9.72 -0.80 -2.67
C LYS A 93 -10.74 -0.20 -3.65
N PHE A 94 -10.65 -0.61 -4.93
CA PHE A 94 -11.56 -0.15 -5.99
C PHE A 94 -13.04 -0.36 -5.66
N LYS A 95 -13.41 -1.60 -5.32
CA LYS A 95 -14.82 -2.02 -5.22
C LYS A 95 -15.65 -1.25 -4.18
N LYS A 96 -14.99 -0.58 -3.23
CA LYS A 96 -15.67 0.07 -2.11
C LYS A 96 -15.33 1.56 -1.97
N ASN A 97 -14.43 2.10 -2.80
CA ASN A 97 -13.83 3.42 -2.59
C ASN A 97 -13.34 3.59 -1.14
N GLU A 98 -12.61 2.57 -0.67
CA GLU A 98 -12.09 2.48 0.69
C GLU A 98 -10.57 2.45 0.68
N ILE A 99 -9.96 3.10 1.66
CA ILE A 99 -8.54 3.00 1.98
C ILE A 99 -8.44 2.31 3.32
N GLU A 100 -7.81 1.15 3.34
CA GLU A 100 -7.47 0.46 4.59
C GLU A 100 -6.07 0.86 5.04
N LYS A 101 -5.92 1.15 6.33
CA LYS A 101 -4.64 1.45 6.96
C LYS A 101 -4.33 0.40 8.02
N ARG A 102 -3.09 -0.07 8.04
CA ARG A 102 -2.53 -0.90 9.11
C ARG A 102 -1.00 -0.87 9.10
N ASN A 103 -0.40 -1.43 10.15
CA ASN A 103 1.01 -1.78 10.16
C ASN A 103 1.19 -3.22 9.68
N SER A 104 2.41 -3.59 9.28
CA SER A 104 2.70 -4.91 8.70
C SER A 104 2.40 -6.08 9.63
N ASN A 105 2.59 -5.89 10.95
CA ASN A 105 2.41 -6.90 11.99
C ASN A 105 1.11 -6.75 12.80
N SER A 106 0.19 -5.88 12.37
CA SER A 106 -1.02 -5.56 13.14
C SER A 106 -2.26 -6.17 12.51
N THR A 107 -3.11 -6.78 13.36
CA THR A 107 -4.47 -7.18 12.98
C THR A 107 -5.46 -6.01 13.05
N LYS A 108 -5.06 -4.86 13.60
CA LYS A 108 -5.91 -3.67 13.69
C LYS A 108 -5.95 -2.97 12.34
N ILE A 109 -7.14 -2.90 11.76
CA ILE A 109 -7.40 -2.26 10.47
C ILE A 109 -8.24 -1.02 10.71
N PHE A 110 -7.83 0.10 10.12
CA PHE A 110 -8.65 1.31 10.03
C PHE A 110 -9.12 1.48 8.59
N THR A 111 -10.38 1.81 8.39
CA THR A 111 -10.95 2.00 7.06
C THR A 111 -11.43 3.43 6.90
N TYR A 112 -11.02 4.06 5.81
CA TYR A 112 -11.42 5.41 5.41
C TYR A 112 -12.18 5.30 4.09
N LYS A 113 -13.28 6.05 3.96
CA LYS A 113 -13.96 6.21 2.67
C LYS A 113 -13.43 7.44 1.97
N PHE A 114 -13.30 7.36 0.66
CA PHE A 114 -13.01 8.53 -0.18
C PHE A 114 -14.04 8.63 -1.29
N ASN A 115 -14.30 9.86 -1.72
CA ASN A 115 -15.20 10.14 -2.83
C ASN A 115 -14.37 10.41 -4.07
N LEU A 116 -14.80 9.81 -5.19
CA LEU A 116 -14.36 10.20 -6.52
C LEU A 116 -15.12 11.49 -6.84
N GLU A 117 -14.47 12.63 -6.65
CA GLU A 117 -14.99 13.95 -7.09
C GLU A 117 -14.85 14.10 -8.59
#